data_AF-A0A534SSG6-F1
#
_entry.id   AF-A0A534SSG6-F1
#
_cell.length_a   1.000
_cell.length_b   1.000
_cell.length_c   1.000
_cell.angle_alpha   90.00
_cell.angle_beta   90.00
_cell.angle_gamma   90.00
#
_symmetry.space_group_name_H-M   'P 1'
#
loop_
_entity.id
_entity.type
_entity.pdbx_description
1 polymer ?
#
loop_
_entity_poly.entity_id
_entity_poly.type
_entity_poly.pdbx_seq_one_letter_code
_entity_poly.pdbx_strand_id
1 'polypeptide(L)'
;MMSRFPRRADAVLFLALSLATVALSATAVVGSLASVGRIFPGFIVWDNLFVVPLGRPSWTGIVAGVPFRARVKSVDGQAVTSRAEVEKLVGA
;
A
#
# COMPACT_ATOMS: atom_id res chain seq x y z
N MET A 1 -22.87 9.04 -26.25
CA MET A 1 -21.52 8.45 -26.12
C MET A 1 -21.44 7.04 -26.69
N MET A 2 -22.42 6.16 -26.42
CA MET A 2 -22.43 4.78 -26.94
C MET A 2 -22.72 4.64 -28.45
N SER A 3 -23.25 5.68 -29.10
CA SER A 3 -23.52 5.70 -30.55
C SER A 3 -22.26 5.78 -31.42
N ARG A 4 -21.07 5.94 -30.82
CA ARG A 4 -19.79 5.96 -31.55
C ARG A 4 -19.17 4.57 -31.73
N PHE A 5 -19.71 3.55 -31.09
CA PHE A 5 -19.17 2.19 -31.19
C PHE A 5 -19.87 1.43 -32.33
N PRO A 6 -19.12 0.85 -33.28
CA PRO A 6 -19.69 0.13 -34.42
C PRO A 6 -20.42 -1.16 -33.99
N ARG A 7 -20.03 -1.75 -32.84
CA ARG A 7 -20.68 -2.94 -32.27
C ARG A 7 -21.08 -2.69 -30.82
N ARG A 8 -22.21 -3.28 -30.41
CA ARG A 8 -22.67 -3.25 -29.00
C ARG A 8 -21.64 -3.87 -28.05
N ALA A 9 -20.93 -4.91 -28.50
CA ALA A 9 -19.88 -5.55 -27.72
C ALA A 9 -18.74 -4.58 -27.36
N ASP A 10 -18.33 -3.72 -28.30
CA ASP A 10 -17.26 -2.74 -28.07
C ASP A 10 -17.69 -1.68 -27.05
N ALA A 11 -18.95 -1.24 -27.12
CA ALA A 11 -19.53 -0.31 -26.14
C ALA A 11 -19.60 -0.92 -24.73
N VAL A 12 -19.97 -2.20 -24.62
CA VAL A 12 -20.01 -2.93 -23.34
C VAL A 12 -18.61 -3.12 -22.78
N LEU A 13 -17.65 -3.53 -23.60
CA LEU A 13 -16.26 -3.68 -23.17
C LEU A 13 -15.68 -2.34 -22.70
N PHE A 14 -15.89 -1.27 -23.46
CA PHE A 14 -15.44 0.07 -23.08
C PHE A 14 -16.04 0.51 -21.75
N LEU A 15 -17.35 0.30 -21.55
CA LEU A 15 -18.02 0.63 -20.30
C LEU A 15 -17.47 -0.21 -19.14
N ALA A 16 -17.28 -1.51 -19.33
CA ALA A 16 -16.73 -2.41 -18.33
C ALA A 16 -15.32 -2.00 -17.92
N LEU A 17 -14.45 -1.68 -18.88
CA LEU A 17 -13.10 -1.19 -18.62
C LEU A 17 -13.12 0.17 -17.91
N SER A 18 -14.00 1.09 -18.34
CA SER A 18 -14.14 2.40 -17.69
C SER A 18 -14.57 2.25 -16.23
N LEU A 19 -15.56 1.40 -15.96
CA LEU A 19 -16.00 1.10 -14.59
C LEU A 19 -14.90 0.44 -13.77
N ALA A 20 -14.14 -0.51 -14.34
CA ALA A 20 -13.01 -1.14 -13.67
C ALA A 20 -11.92 -0.12 -13.33
N THR A 21 -11.60 0.81 -14.24
CA THR A 21 -10.64 1.90 -13.99
C THR A 21 -11.12 2.83 -12.87
N VAL A 22 -12.40 3.21 -12.87
CA VAL A 22 -12.97 4.04 -11.80
C VAL A 22 -12.91 3.31 -10.47
N ALA A 23 -13.26 2.02 -10.42
CA ALA A 23 -13.19 1.22 -9.21
C ALA A 23 -11.76 1.11 -8.67
N LEU A 24 -10.78 0.82 -9.53
CA LEU A 24 -9.36 0.76 -9.16
C LEU A 24 -8.82 2.11 -8.68
N SER A 25 -9.24 3.20 -9.31
CA SER A 25 -8.84 4.54 -8.89
C SER A 25 -9.44 4.88 -7.53
N ALA A 26 -10.71 4.55 -7.31
CA ALA A 26 -11.38 4.77 -6.03
C ALA A 26 -10.73 3.97 -4.90
N THR A 27 -10.41 2.69 -5.11
CA THR A 27 -9.74 1.86 -4.09
C THR A 27 -8.36 2.41 -3.74
N ALA A 28 -7.59 2.86 -4.72
CA ALA A 28 -6.28 3.48 -4.49
C ALA A 28 -6.39 4.79 -3.70
N VAL A 29 -7.34 5.66 -4.06
CA VAL A 29 -7.57 6.95 -3.37
C VAL A 29 -8.06 6.72 -1.94
N VAL A 30 -9.08 5.88 -1.74
CA VAL A 30 -9.62 5.57 -0.40
C VAL A 30 -8.56 4.90 0.47
N GLY A 31 -7.80 3.94 -0.07
CA GLY A 31 -6.69 3.31 0.64
C GLY A 31 -5.62 4.32 1.06
N SER A 32 -5.24 5.23 0.17
CA SER A 32 -4.24 6.27 0.48
C SER A 32 -4.75 7.24 1.55
N LEU A 33 -6.02 7.66 1.47
CA LEU A 33 -6.63 8.53 2.47
C LEU A 33 -6.74 7.85 3.84
N ALA A 34 -7.01 6.54 3.89
CA ALA A 34 -7.09 5.79 5.14
C ALA A 34 -5.75 5.71 5.90
N SER A 35 -4.63 5.97 5.22
CA SER A 35 -3.30 6.04 5.83
C SER A 35 -2.95 7.42 6.39
N VAL A 36 -3.66 8.47 6.00
CA VAL A 36 -3.40 9.83 6.49
C VAL A 36 -3.64 9.91 7.99
N GLY A 37 -2.66 10.43 8.73
CA GLY A 37 -2.72 10.57 10.19
C GLY A 37 -2.46 9.28 10.97
N ARG A 38 -2.27 8.13 10.31
CA ARG A 38 -1.83 6.91 10.99
C ARG A 38 -0.34 6.97 11.32
N ILE A 39 0.04 6.37 12.45
CA ILE A 39 1.44 6.23 12.83
C ILE A 39 2.14 5.33 11.80
N PHE A 40 3.28 5.81 11.31
CA PHE A 40 4.12 5.12 10.33
C PHE A 40 5.39 4.63 11.02
N PRO A 41 5.84 3.36 10.82
CA PRO A 41 7.06 2.83 11.44
C PRO A 41 8.36 3.58 11.09
N GLY A 42 8.32 4.46 10.08
CA GLY A 42 9.51 5.16 9.60
C GLY A 42 10.27 4.43 8.50
N PHE A 43 9.78 3.28 8.05
CA PHE A 43 10.31 2.53 6.92
C PHE A 43 9.21 1.63 6.33
N ILE A 44 9.42 1.17 5.09
CA ILE A 44 8.47 0.28 4.41
C ILE A 44 8.94 -1.16 4.58
N VAL A 45 7.98 -2.06 4.80
CA VAL A 45 8.18 -3.50 4.93
C VAL A 45 7.34 -4.20 3.86
N TRP A 46 7.87 -5.24 3.21
CA TRP A 46 7.09 -6.12 2.34
C TRP A 46 6.28 -7.14 3.16
N ASP A 47 5.35 -7.85 2.53
CA ASP A 47 4.56 -8.88 3.20
C ASP A 47 5.41 -10.06 3.75
N ASN A 48 6.63 -10.22 3.24
CA ASN A 48 7.62 -11.19 3.75
C ASN A 48 8.49 -10.65 4.90
N LEU A 49 8.14 -9.48 5.46
CA LEU A 49 8.80 -8.79 6.57
C LEU A 49 10.18 -8.19 6.28
N PHE A 50 10.60 -8.11 5.02
CA PHE A 50 11.85 -7.45 4.66
C PHE A 50 11.68 -5.93 4.52
N VAL A 51 12.63 -5.18 5.10
CA VAL A 51 12.71 -3.73 4.95
C VAL A 51 13.08 -3.39 3.51
N VAL A 52 12.25 -2.58 2.87
CA VAL A 52 12.42 -2.17 1.46
C VAL A 52 13.59 -1.18 1.36
N PRO A 53 14.43 -1.25 0.31
CA PRO A 53 15.45 -0.23 0.01
C PRO A 53 14.83 1.07 -0.54
N LEU A 54 13.87 1.62 0.20
CA LEU A 54 13.17 2.85 -0.11
C LEU A 54 13.05 3.67 1.18
N GLY A 55 13.54 4.90 1.15
CA GLY A 55 13.54 5.79 2.31
C GLY A 55 13.70 7.24 1.92
N ARG A 56 13.24 8.14 2.79
CA ARG A 56 13.63 9.55 2.77
C ARG A 56 14.59 9.81 3.92
N PRO A 57 15.56 10.74 3.79
CA PRO A 57 16.47 11.09 4.88
C PRO A 57 15.74 11.50 6.17
N SER A 58 14.54 12.08 6.04
CA SER A 58 13.71 12.51 7.17
C SER A 58 12.90 11.38 7.83
N TRP A 59 12.97 10.16 7.32
CA TRP A 59 12.21 9.04 7.89
C TRP A 59 12.92 8.48 9.13
N THR A 60 12.15 8.26 10.18
CA THR A 60 12.66 7.81 11.48
C THR A 60 13.35 6.45 11.43
N GLY A 61 12.96 5.54 10.52
CA GLY A 61 13.64 4.26 10.34
C GLY A 61 15.08 4.40 9.84
N ILE A 62 15.34 5.37 8.97
CA ILE A 62 16.70 5.67 8.49
C ILE A 62 17.53 6.28 9.62
N VAL A 63 16.96 7.23 10.36
CA VAL A 63 17.62 7.88 11.51
C VAL A 63 17.94 6.86 12.61
N ALA A 64 17.04 5.89 12.83
CA ALA A 64 17.23 4.80 13.78
C ALA A 64 18.19 3.69 13.28
N GLY A 65 18.74 3.83 12.07
CA GLY A 65 19.71 2.87 11.52
C GLY A 65 19.11 1.51 11.14
N VAL A 66 17.81 1.44 10.84
CA VAL A 66 17.16 0.21 10.39
C VAL A 66 17.73 -0.21 9.02
N PRO A 67 18.43 -1.36 8.91
CA PRO A 67 19.09 -1.73 7.67
C PRO A 67 18.07 -2.12 6.59
N PHE A 68 18.29 -1.65 5.37
CA PHE A 68 17.58 -2.18 4.21
C PHE A 68 17.84 -3.68 4.06
N ARG A 69 16.81 -4.43 3.66
CA ARG A 69 16.82 -5.89 3.55
C ARG A 69 17.06 -6.62 4.87
N ALA A 70 17.04 -5.95 6.01
CA ALA A 70 16.82 -6.63 7.28
C ALA A 70 15.40 -7.19 7.31
N ARG A 71 15.19 -8.28 8.06
CA ARG A 71 13.86 -8.86 8.27
C ARG A 71 13.37 -8.51 9.67
N VAL A 72 12.20 -7.88 9.75
CA VAL A 72 11.52 -7.62 11.02
C VAL A 72 11.10 -8.96 11.62
N LYS A 73 11.48 -9.20 12.88
CA LYS A 73 11.12 -10.42 13.62
C LYS A 73 10.12 -10.14 14.74
N SER A 74 10.21 -8.96 15.35
CA SER A 74 9.34 -8.53 16.42
C SER A 74 9.22 -7.00 16.46
N VAL A 75 8.15 -6.52 17.10
CA VAL A 75 7.91 -5.11 17.46
C VAL A 75 7.62 -5.09 18.96
N ASP A 76 8.36 -4.29 19.73
CA ASP A 76 8.24 -4.18 21.19
C ASP A 76 8.20 -5.54 21.91
N GLY A 77 9.05 -6.47 21.47
CA GLY A 77 9.15 -7.82 22.01
C GLY A 77 8.08 -8.81 21.51
N GLN A 78 7.06 -8.35 20.79
CA GLN A 78 6.03 -9.21 20.20
C GLN A 78 6.47 -9.72 18.83
N ALA A 79 6.52 -11.04 18.65
CA ALA A 79 6.86 -11.64 17.37
C ALA A 79 5.81 -11.27 16.30
N VAL A 80 6.28 -11.01 15.08
CA VAL A 80 5.43 -10.70 13.93
C VAL A 80 5.68 -11.66 12.79
N THR A 81 4.61 -11.98 12.07
CA THR A 81 4.59 -12.90 10.94
C THR A 81 4.10 -12.24 9.66
N SER A 82 3.50 -11.05 9.76
CA SER A 82 2.98 -10.29 8.62
C SER A 82 3.20 -8.78 8.75
N ARG A 83 3.21 -8.08 7.62
CA ARG A 83 3.24 -6.61 7.57
C ARG A 83 2.06 -5.98 8.32
N ALA A 84 0.88 -6.57 8.21
CA ALA A 84 -0.32 -6.08 8.90
C ALA A 84 -0.16 -6.11 10.43
N GLU A 85 0.54 -7.10 10.99
CA GLU A 85 0.85 -7.14 12.42
C GLU A 85 1.82 -6.02 12.82
N VAL A 86 2.85 -5.74 12.00
CA VAL A 86 3.76 -4.61 12.23
C VAL A 86 2.98 -3.29 12.26
N GLU A 87 2.14 -3.05 11.25
CA GLU A 87 1.32 -1.83 11.16
C GLU A 87 0.34 -1.71 12.33
N LYS A 88 -0.25 -2.83 12.77
CA LYS A 88 -1.15 -2.86 13.93
C LYS A 88 -0.43 -2.54 15.23
N LEU A 89 0.78 -3.09 15.45
CA LEU A 89 1.54 -2.88 16.68
C LEU A 89 2.12 -1.47 16.78
N VAL A 90 2.48 -0.85 15.64
CA VAL A 90 2.97 0.54 15.60
C VAL A 90 1.84 1.56 15.68
N GLY A 91 0.65 1.22 15.18
CA GLY A 91 -0.52 2.11 15.18
C GLY A 91 -1.41 2.02 16.43
N ALA A 92 -1.06 1.18 17.41
CA ALA A 92 -1.73 1.07 18.71
C ALA A 92 -1.18 2.10 19.71
#